data_AF-A0A8T5F8X6-F1
#
_entry.id   AF-A0A8T5F8X6-F1
#
_cell.length_a   1.000
_cell.length_b   1.000
_cell.length_c   1.000
_cell.angle_alpha   90.00
_cell.angle_beta   90.00
_cell.angle_gamma   90.00
#
_symmetry.space_group_name_H-M   'P 1'
#
loop_
_entity.id
_entity.type
_entity.pdbx_description
1 polymer ?
#
loop_
_entity_poly.entity_id
_entity_poly.type
_entity_poly.pdbx_seq_one_letter_code
_entity_poly.pdbx_strand_id
1 'polypeptide(L)'
;MSGKKASIVGEYEEFLKINSIINYKHGPKHPRRPDTVIARMIRGMLPYEDKPSGKTDLSRLRTYIGVPKEVKGLEKIQFEKAKIRHDTSRYTTMAEISRYIGGTNF
;
A
#
# COMPACT_ATOMS: atom_id res chain seq x y z
N MET A 1 9.95 -1.44 1.42
CA MET A 1 10.37 -0.62 0.26
C MET A 1 11.87 -0.45 0.31
N SER A 2 12.59 -0.79 -0.75
CA SER A 2 14.04 -0.60 -0.84
C SER A 2 14.38 0.85 -1.20
N GLY A 3 15.44 1.41 -0.63
CA GLY A 3 15.89 2.76 -0.90
C GLY A 3 16.20 3.55 0.36
N LYS A 4 16.72 4.77 0.19
CA LYS A 4 16.97 5.68 1.31
C LYS A 4 15.62 6.13 1.88
N LYS A 5 15.44 5.96 3.20
CA LYS A 5 14.21 6.34 3.91
C LYS A 5 13.72 7.75 3.58
N ALA A 6 14.61 8.74 3.56
CA ALA A 6 14.27 10.13 3.24
C ALA A 6 13.70 10.29 1.82
N SER A 7 14.24 9.56 0.83
CA SER A 7 13.73 9.57 -0.54
C SER A 7 12.33 8.97 -0.60
N ILE A 8 12.15 7.79 0.00
CA ILE A 8 10.87 7.09 0.00
C ILE A 8 9.80 7.95 0.69
N VAL A 9 10.10 8.50 1.87
CA VAL A 9 9.14 9.37 2.57
C VAL A 9 8.83 10.62 1.76
N GLY A 10 9.84 11.26 1.16
CA GLY A 10 9.66 12.43 0.30
C GLY A 10 8.74 12.18 -0.90
N GLU A 11 8.91 11.06 -1.61
CA GLU A 11 8.03 10.65 -2.72
C GLU A 11 6.58 10.52 -2.28
N TYR A 12 6.36 9.91 -1.11
CA TYR A 12 5.02 9.78 -0.56
C TYR A 12 4.45 11.12 -0.13
N GLU A 13 5.24 12.01 0.48
CA GLU A 13 4.83 13.37 0.83
C GLU A 13 4.43 14.19 -0.40
N GLU A 14 5.20 14.09 -1.49
CA GLU A 14 4.86 14.71 -2.77
C GLU A 14 3.55 14.17 -3.34
N PHE A 15 3.34 12.86 -3.28
CA PHE A 15 2.07 12.26 -3.70
C PHE A 15 0.87 12.85 -2.94
N LEU A 16 1.02 13.20 -1.65
CA LEU A 16 -0.06 13.82 -0.87
C LEU A 16 -0.43 15.23 -1.36
N LYS A 17 0.55 15.95 -1.92
CA LYS A 17 0.35 17.31 -2.44
C LYS A 17 -0.51 17.30 -3.69
N ILE A 18 -0.60 16.17 -4.39
CA ILE A 18 -1.46 16.01 -5.57
C ILE A 18 -2.92 16.05 -5.13
N ASN A 19 -3.63 17.13 -5.44
CA ASN A 19 -5.04 17.26 -5.12
C ASN A 19 -5.78 18.05 -6.20
N SER A 20 -7.10 17.91 -6.26
CA SER A 20 -7.91 18.74 -7.15
C SER A 20 -7.94 20.17 -6.65
N ILE A 21 -7.64 21.12 -7.54
CA ILE A 21 -7.69 22.57 -7.26
C ILE A 21 -9.14 23.02 -6.99
N ILE A 22 -10.10 22.42 -7.70
CA ILE A 22 -11.51 22.83 -7.67
C ILE A 22 -12.24 22.26 -6.45
N ASN A 23 -12.13 20.94 -6.23
CA ASN A 23 -12.82 20.29 -5.11
C ASN A 23 -12.06 19.05 -4.62
N TYR A 24 -11.56 19.14 -3.38
CA TYR A 24 -10.84 18.05 -2.72
C TYR A 24 -11.62 16.73 -2.66
N LYS A 25 -12.96 16.76 -2.67
CA LYS A 25 -13.78 15.54 -2.60
C LYS A 25 -13.68 14.71 -3.88
N HIS A 26 -13.53 15.37 -5.03
CA HIS A 26 -13.38 14.72 -6.35
C HIS A 26 -11.92 14.50 -6.75
N GLY A 27 -10.97 14.92 -5.91
CA GLY A 27 -9.55 14.65 -6.09
C GLY A 27 -9.16 13.19 -5.80
N PRO A 28 -7.89 12.83 -6.08
CA PRO A 28 -7.36 11.51 -5.76
C PRO A 28 -7.47 11.23 -4.25
N LYS A 29 -7.83 9.99 -3.91
CA LYS A 29 -7.84 9.54 -2.51
C LYS A 29 -6.46 9.00 -2.13
N HIS A 30 -5.91 9.55 -1.06
CA HIS A 30 -4.59 9.21 -0.53
C HIS A 30 -4.71 8.25 0.66
N PRO A 31 -4.59 6.93 0.47
CA PRO A 31 -4.63 5.97 1.56
C PRO A 31 -3.44 6.19 2.51
N ARG A 32 -3.70 6.11 3.82
CA ARG A 32 -2.67 6.32 4.86
C ARG A 32 -2.33 5.05 5.64
N ARG A 33 -3.28 4.12 5.74
CA ARG A 33 -3.08 2.84 6.45
C ARG A 33 -2.30 1.85 5.57
N PRO A 34 -1.38 1.06 6.12
CA PRO A 34 -0.46 0.26 5.33
C PRO A 34 -1.14 -0.82 4.49
N ASP A 35 -2.20 -1.45 5.00
CA ASP A 35 -3.08 -2.36 4.25
C ASP A 35 -3.70 -1.70 3.01
N THR A 36 -4.30 -0.52 3.19
CA THR A 36 -4.96 0.22 2.11
C THR A 36 -3.98 0.77 1.09
N VAL A 37 -2.76 1.13 1.53
CA VAL A 37 -1.68 1.55 0.62
C VAL A 37 -1.28 0.38 -0.28
N ILE A 38 -1.07 -0.82 0.28
CA ILE A 38 -0.76 -2.03 -0.49
C ILE A 38 -1.90 -2.37 -1.47
N ALA A 39 -3.16 -2.31 -1.01
CA ALA A 39 -4.30 -2.53 -1.89
C ALA A 39 -4.35 -1.52 -3.06
N ARG A 40 -3.99 -0.25 -2.80
CA ARG A 40 -3.89 0.78 -3.84
C ARG A 40 -2.75 0.52 -4.83
N MET A 41 -1.60 0.04 -4.36
CA MET A 41 -0.49 -0.38 -5.23
C MET A 41 -0.92 -1.53 -6.16
N ILE A 42 -1.52 -2.58 -5.60
CA ILE A 42 -1.97 -3.74 -6.37
C ILE A 42 -3.05 -3.34 -7.38
N ARG A 43 -3.99 -2.46 -6.98
CA ARG A 43 -4.98 -1.89 -7.90
C ARG A 43 -4.31 -1.19 -9.10
N GLY A 44 -3.21 -0.48 -8.88
CA GLY A 44 -2.47 0.19 -9.96
C GLY A 44 -1.77 -0.75 -10.94
N MET A 45 -1.58 -2.02 -10.56
CA MET A 45 -1.02 -3.07 -11.43
C MET A 45 -2.09 -3.80 -12.25
N LEU A 46 -3.38 -3.51 -12.00
CA LEU A 46 -4.51 -4.14 -12.69
C LEU A 46 -5.18 -3.15 -13.66
N PRO A 47 -5.81 -3.64 -14.74
CA PRO A 47 -6.64 -2.81 -15.63
C PRO A 47 -7.99 -2.48 -14.97
N TYR A 48 -7.95 -1.78 -13.84
CA TYR A 48 -9.11 -1.54 -12.97
C TYR A 48 -10.13 -0.57 -13.58
N GLU A 49 -9.66 0.41 -14.35
CA GLU A 49 -10.50 1.47 -14.90
C GLU A 49 -11.15 1.04 -16.23
N ASP A 50 -10.40 0.32 -17.07
CA ASP A 50 -10.83 -0.03 -18.42
C ASP A 50 -11.64 -1.33 -18.48
N LYS A 51 -11.39 -2.30 -17.58
CA LYS A 51 -11.94 -3.66 -17.71
C LYS A 51 -12.74 -4.08 -16.47
N PRO A 52 -13.94 -4.67 -16.65
CA PRO A 52 -14.67 -5.28 -15.54
C PRO A 52 -13.87 -6.37 -14.81
N SER A 53 -13.02 -7.11 -15.54
CA SER A 53 -12.15 -8.14 -14.96
C SER A 53 -11.23 -7.60 -13.89
N GLY A 54 -10.64 -6.40 -14.07
CA GLY A 54 -9.76 -5.79 -13.09
C GLY A 54 -10.48 -5.46 -11.76
N LYS A 55 -11.77 -5.13 -11.83
CA LYS A 55 -12.61 -4.93 -10.63
C LYS A 55 -12.88 -6.25 -9.91
N THR A 56 -13.17 -7.31 -10.66
CA THR A 56 -13.40 -8.66 -10.12
C THR A 56 -12.12 -9.26 -9.52
N ASP A 57 -10.96 -9.02 -10.12
CA ASP A 57 -9.69 -9.50 -9.59
C ASP A 57 -9.31 -8.77 -8.30
N LEU A 58 -9.52 -7.45 -8.25
CA LEU A 58 -9.28 -6.69 -7.03
C LEU A 58 -10.24 -7.08 -5.90
N SER A 59 -11.50 -7.44 -6.19
CA SER A 59 -12.46 -7.84 -5.16
C SER A 59 -12.13 -9.18 -4.48
N ARG A 60 -11.34 -10.04 -5.14
CA ARG A 60 -10.82 -11.28 -4.55
C ARG A 60 -9.69 -11.04 -3.55
N LEU A 61 -9.00 -9.92 -3.67
CA LEU A 61 -7.90 -9.56 -2.77
C LEU A 61 -8.44 -8.98 -1.46
N ARG A 62 -8.00 -9.55 -0.33
CA ARG A 62 -8.20 -8.97 1.00
C ARG A 62 -6.85 -8.70 1.65
N THR A 63 -6.65 -7.47 2.11
CA THR A 63 -5.42 -7.04 2.78
C THR A 63 -5.72 -6.72 4.24
N TYR A 64 -4.82 -7.11 5.13
CA TYR A 64 -5.00 -6.95 6.57
C TYR A 64 -3.70 -6.50 7.22
N ILE A 65 -3.84 -5.83 8.36
CA ILE A 65 -2.74 -5.50 9.25
C ILE A 65 -2.73 -6.55 10.36
N GLY A 66 -1.63 -7.30 10.46
CA GLY A 66 -1.60 -8.51 11.28
C GLY A 66 -2.37 -9.67 10.64
N VAL A 67 -2.75 -10.66 11.45
CA VAL A 67 -3.40 -11.89 10.98
C VAL A 67 -4.80 -11.98 11.60
N PRO A 68 -5.87 -11.87 10.78
CA PRO A 68 -7.23 -12.05 11.26
C PRO A 68 -7.46 -13.44 11.87
N LYS A 69 -8.40 -13.54 12.83
CA LYS A 69 -8.74 -14.81 13.50
C LYS A 69 -9.18 -15.90 12.51
N GLU A 70 -9.95 -15.51 11.49
CA GLU A 70 -10.50 -16.39 10.46
C GLU A 70 -9.43 -17.12 9.63
N VAL A 71 -8.28 -16.48 9.41
CA VAL A 71 -7.20 -17.03 8.56
C VAL A 71 -5.99 -17.49 9.36
N LYS A 72 -6.06 -17.44 10.70
CA LYS A 72 -4.92 -17.75 11.58
C LYS A 72 -4.47 -19.20 11.46
N GLY A 73 -5.38 -20.12 11.19
CA GLY A 73 -5.11 -21.56 11.03
C GLY A 73 -4.75 -22.00 9.62
N LEU A 74 -4.77 -21.09 8.63
CA LEU A 74 -4.38 -21.41 7.26
C LEU A 74 -2.86 -21.38 7.11
N GLU A 75 -2.35 -22.24 6.23
CA GLU A 75 -0.94 -22.24 5.87
C GLU A 75 -0.58 -20.92 5.17
N LYS A 76 0.54 -20.32 5.58
CA LYS A 76 1.03 -19.07 5.01
C LYS A 76 2.07 -19.37 3.96
N ILE A 77 1.80 -18.94 2.73
CA ILE A 77 2.75 -19.05 1.63
C ILE A 77 3.60 -17.78 1.59
N GLN A 78 4.92 -17.96 1.54
CA GLN A 78 5.86 -16.87 1.30
C GLN A 78 6.40 -16.94 -0.12
N PHE A 79 6.29 -15.85 -0.87
CA PHE A 79 6.84 -15.78 -2.22
C PHE A 79 8.35 -15.52 -2.17
N GLU A 80 9.16 -16.47 -2.63
CA GLU A 80 10.63 -16.37 -2.66
C GLU A 80 11.14 -15.11 -3.38
N LYS A 81 10.49 -14.72 -4.47
CA LYS A 81 10.83 -13.52 -5.24
C LYS A 81 10.53 -12.20 -4.49
N ALA A 82 9.64 -12.23 -3.51
CA ALA A 82 9.23 -11.06 -2.74
C ALA A 82 9.96 -10.92 -1.39
N LYS A 83 10.91 -11.83 -1.09
CA LYS A 83 11.72 -11.73 0.12
C LYS A 83 12.63 -10.50 0.06
N ILE A 84 12.77 -9.84 1.19
CA ILE A 84 13.72 -8.73 1.35
C ILE A 84 15.14 -9.30 1.21
N ARG A 85 15.92 -8.72 0.30
CA ARG A 85 17.32 -9.12 0.03
C ARG A 85 18.33 -8.12 0.55
N HIS A 86 17.88 -6.93 0.94
CA HIS A 86 18.72 -5.84 1.41
C HIS A 86 18.77 -5.79 2.94
N ASP A 87 19.84 -5.21 3.47
CA ASP A 87 20.02 -4.97 4.89
C ASP A 87 19.02 -3.94 5.43
N THR A 88 18.83 -3.95 6.76
CA THR A 88 17.88 -3.10 7.49
C THR A 88 18.08 -1.61 7.25
N SER A 89 19.29 -1.15 6.95
CA SER A 89 19.55 0.27 6.70
C SER A 89 19.03 0.74 5.32
N ARG A 90 18.79 -0.21 4.41
CA ARG A 90 18.41 0.05 3.00
C ARG A 90 16.95 -0.23 2.68
N TYR A 91 16.13 -0.56 3.68
CA TYR A 91 14.69 -0.70 3.48
C TYR A 91 13.89 0.03 4.54
N THR A 92 12.68 0.44 4.17
CA THR A 92 11.70 1.03 5.08
C THR A 92 10.43 0.18 5.05
N THR A 93 9.84 -0.04 6.23
CA THR A 93 8.62 -0.83 6.37
C THR A 93 7.39 -0.01 5.95
N MET A 94 6.33 -0.68 5.52
CA MET A 94 5.07 0.00 5.19
C MET A 94 4.47 0.71 6.41
N ALA A 95 4.61 0.12 7.60
CA ALA A 95 4.15 0.72 8.85
C ALA A 95 4.85 2.06 9.13
N GLU A 96 6.17 2.14 8.92
CA GLU A 96 6.90 3.40 9.08
C GLU A 96 6.44 4.45 8.07
N ILE A 97 6.36 4.11 6.78
CA ILE A 97 5.88 5.03 5.74
C ILE A 97 4.49 5.56 6.11
N SER A 98 3.58 4.66 6.48
CA SER A 98 2.22 5.02 6.92
C SER A 98 2.22 6.00 8.10
N ARG A 99 3.11 5.85 9.09
CA ARG A 99 3.22 6.81 10.20
C ARG A 99 3.67 8.20 9.72
N TYR A 100 4.65 8.26 8.81
CA TYR A 100 5.13 9.54 8.27
C TYR A 100 4.05 10.28 7.49
N ILE A 101 3.22 9.56 6.74
CA ILE A 101 2.11 10.17 5.99
C ILE A 101 0.85 10.38 6.84
N GLY A 102 0.93 10.31 8.17
CA GLY A 102 -0.22 10.60 9.05
C GLY A 102 -1.26 9.49 9.16
N GLY A 103 -0.87 8.24 8.86
CA GLY A 103 -1.68 7.07 9.20
C GLY A 103 -1.71 6.88 10.71
N THR A 104 -2.91 6.78 11.27
CA THR A 104 -3.16 6.55 12.70
C THR A 104 -3.90 5.23 12.91
N ASN A 105 -3.76 4.65 14.10
CA ASN A 105 -4.51 3.48 14.57
C ASN A 105 -4.44 2.25 13.66
N PHE A 106 -3.24 1.66 13.56
CA PHE A 106 -3.01 0.38 12.92
C PHE A 106 -1.89 -0.42 13.58
#